data_AF-A0A175W495-F1
#
_entry.id   AF-A0A175W495-F1
#
_cell.length_a   1.000
_cell.length_b   1.000
_cell.length_c   1.000
_cell.angle_alpha   90.00
_cell.angle_beta   90.00
_cell.angle_gamma   90.00
#
_symmetry.space_group_name_H-M   'P 1'
#
loop_
_entity.id
_entity.type
_entity.pdbx_description
1 polymer ?
#
loop_
_entity_poly.entity_id
_entity_poly.type
_entity_poly.pdbx_seq_one_letter_code
_entity_poly.pdbx_strand_id
1 'polypeptide(L)'
;MPIESDTVMSSESYDKLEPDDKQRSSIKEVQDFLNRGLITQRAVYQRFTEALSEGLATYYPDRPDEASNIRQAFHQLQIPAISKERFESAIREKFPGQVSTDTTGLAALIDILIWHAAFPFPLTCTVSGTPFMDEDAFFRAICLLTRDPTPRYGPSFSSAAHRLHTGTWGSHDGWLVGARGKDGQDFRRYLFRSLAEPMGSQAVADTPTKIPVPRFIMYQYREPDDDEPCQIITVKVDEEERSVDLQDILSEYPPEVDPLTANPLREAYWVALDSLPRQPHDLAELSVPTAKLISLLKLLYDLEDEAPSGEEAVGADLMTLAQELSDEPSHTGWPKFDALLSSQTERIANALSRVFSIFKSPLGPVHM
;
A
#
# COMPACT_ATOMS: atom_id res chain seq x y z
N MET A 1 0.01 11.20 14.29
CA MET A 1 1.31 11.79 14.65
C MET A 1 2.39 11.09 13.87
N PRO A 2 3.28 11.81 13.16
CA PRO A 2 4.47 11.20 12.57
C PRO A 2 5.46 10.78 13.64
N ILE A 3 6.22 9.70 13.39
CA ILE A 3 7.44 9.41 14.16
C ILE A 3 8.57 10.23 13.53
N GLU A 4 9.19 11.09 14.33
CA GLU A 4 10.27 11.99 13.88
C GLU A 4 11.61 11.25 13.83
N SER A 5 12.56 11.75 13.03
CA SER A 5 13.83 11.06 12.77
C SER A 5 14.75 10.92 13.99
N ASP A 6 14.55 11.74 15.00
CA ASP A 6 15.25 11.75 16.30
C ASP A 6 14.60 10.84 17.36
N THR A 7 13.48 10.20 17.02
CA THR A 7 12.78 9.28 17.92
C THR A 7 13.63 8.05 18.20
N VAL A 8 13.81 7.71 19.48
CA VAL A 8 14.53 6.50 19.86
C VAL A 8 13.61 5.29 19.74
N MET A 9 14.05 4.33 18.92
CA MET A 9 13.38 3.05 18.80
C MET A 9 13.82 2.14 19.95
N SER A 10 12.91 1.86 20.88
CA SER A 10 13.17 0.94 21.98
C SER A 10 13.35 -0.49 21.47
N SER A 11 14.29 -1.22 22.06
CA SER A 11 14.52 -2.66 21.84
C SER A 11 13.72 -3.53 22.81
N GLU A 12 12.96 -2.92 23.72
CA GLU A 12 12.15 -3.66 24.68
C GLU A 12 11.00 -4.39 24.01
N SER A 13 10.75 -5.62 24.45
CA SER A 13 9.60 -6.39 23.98
C SER A 13 8.31 -5.77 24.50
N TYR A 14 7.44 -5.35 23.59
CA TYR A 14 6.13 -4.81 23.91
C TYR A 14 5.30 -5.77 24.77
N ASP A 15 5.42 -7.08 24.55
CA ASP A 15 4.64 -8.10 25.27
C ASP A 15 5.20 -8.43 26.67
N LYS A 16 6.25 -7.72 27.12
CA LYS A 16 6.86 -7.95 28.45
C LYS A 16 5.94 -7.53 29.60
N LEU A 17 4.98 -6.63 29.35
CA LEU A 17 4.08 -6.06 30.35
C LEU A 17 2.65 -6.57 30.11
N GLU A 18 1.87 -6.71 31.19
CA GLU A 18 0.49 -7.16 31.06
C GLU A 18 -0.35 -6.12 30.29
N PRO A 19 -1.25 -6.57 29.39
CA PRO A 19 -2.13 -5.65 28.67
C PRO A 19 -3.03 -4.85 29.61
N ASP A 20 -3.12 -3.55 29.35
CA ASP A 20 -4.02 -2.65 30.08
C ASP A 20 -5.51 -2.94 29.76
N ASP A 21 -6.43 -2.23 30.41
CA ASP A 21 -7.86 -2.40 30.19
C ASP A 21 -8.30 -2.09 28.75
N LYS A 22 -7.61 -1.16 28.07
CA LYS A 22 -7.93 -0.76 26.69
C LYS A 22 -7.48 -1.83 25.69
N GLN A 23 -6.29 -2.38 25.87
CA GLN A 23 -5.78 -3.50 25.07
C GLN A 23 -6.67 -4.74 25.27
N ARG A 24 -7.01 -5.07 26.52
CA ARG A 24 -7.93 -6.20 26.83
C ARG A 24 -9.31 -6.00 26.21
N SER A 25 -9.85 -4.78 26.24
CA SER A 25 -11.15 -4.48 25.64
C SER A 25 -11.10 -4.57 24.12
N SER A 26 -10.03 -4.06 23.49
CA SER A 26 -9.83 -4.16 22.05
C SER A 26 -9.77 -5.62 21.58
N ILE A 27 -9.05 -6.49 22.30
CA ILE A 27 -8.97 -7.93 21.99
C ILE A 27 -10.36 -8.59 22.06
N LYS A 28 -11.13 -8.29 23.11
CA LYS A 28 -12.50 -8.83 23.26
C LYS A 28 -13.42 -8.38 22.15
N GLU A 29 -13.33 -7.12 21.74
CA GLU A 29 -14.14 -6.54 20.68
C GLU A 29 -13.82 -7.16 19.31
N VAL A 30 -12.53 -7.30 18.96
CA VAL A 30 -12.14 -7.99 17.72
C VAL A 30 -12.58 -9.45 17.73
N GLN A 31 -12.50 -10.14 18.89
CA GLN A 31 -13.01 -11.50 19.02
C GLN A 31 -14.53 -11.57 18.81
N ASP A 32 -15.30 -10.59 19.29
CA ASP A 32 -16.74 -10.49 19.03
C ASP A 32 -17.02 -10.31 17.52
N PHE A 33 -16.31 -9.40 16.86
CA PHE A 33 -16.42 -9.21 15.41
C PHE A 33 -16.13 -10.49 14.64
N LEU A 34 -15.11 -11.25 15.04
CA LEU A 34 -14.77 -12.54 14.44
C LEU A 34 -15.92 -13.55 14.64
N ASN A 35 -16.44 -13.68 15.86
CA ASN A 35 -17.53 -14.61 16.20
C ASN A 35 -18.83 -14.29 15.44
N ARG A 36 -19.06 -13.01 15.11
CA ARG A 36 -20.21 -12.54 14.34
C ARG A 36 -20.03 -12.63 12.83
N GLY A 37 -18.88 -13.12 12.36
CA GLY A 37 -18.59 -13.25 10.92
C GLY A 37 -18.32 -11.91 10.22
N LEU A 38 -18.01 -10.86 10.97
CA LEU A 38 -17.73 -9.52 10.44
C LEU A 38 -16.30 -9.39 9.92
N ILE A 39 -15.42 -10.34 10.27
CA ILE A 39 -14.03 -10.40 9.81
C ILE A 39 -13.85 -11.57 8.84
N THR A 40 -14.50 -11.48 7.67
CA THR A 40 -14.26 -12.38 6.54
C THR A 40 -13.68 -11.60 5.38
N GLN A 41 -12.96 -12.25 4.46
CA GLN A 41 -12.38 -11.59 3.28
C GLN A 41 -13.43 -10.73 2.53
N ARG A 42 -14.62 -11.28 2.30
CA ARG A 42 -15.75 -10.58 1.67
C ARG A 42 -16.19 -9.35 2.47
N ALA A 43 -16.37 -9.49 3.78
CA ALA A 43 -16.80 -8.38 4.63
C ALA A 43 -15.74 -7.27 4.72
N VAL A 44 -14.45 -7.63 4.75
CA VAL A 44 -13.35 -6.66 4.73
C VAL A 44 -13.33 -5.89 3.40
N TYR A 45 -13.41 -6.58 2.26
CA TYR A 45 -13.47 -5.91 0.96
C TYR A 45 -14.68 -4.99 0.82
N GLN A 46 -15.85 -5.42 1.27
CA GLN A 46 -17.05 -4.59 1.20
C GLN A 46 -16.84 -3.26 1.94
N ARG A 47 -16.47 -3.31 3.22
CA ARG A 47 -16.26 -2.10 4.03
C ARG A 47 -15.14 -1.23 3.48
N PHE A 48 -14.05 -1.85 3.03
CA PHE A 48 -12.93 -1.12 2.48
C PHE A 48 -13.33 -0.37 1.19
N THR A 49 -14.12 -1.02 0.33
CA THR A 49 -14.65 -0.40 -0.90
C THR A 49 -15.62 0.74 -0.59
N GLU A 50 -16.53 0.52 0.36
CA GLU A 50 -17.49 1.53 0.83
C GLU A 50 -16.77 2.76 1.39
N ALA A 51 -15.77 2.56 2.26
CA ALA A 51 -15.00 3.65 2.85
C ALA A 51 -14.21 4.47 1.81
N LEU A 52 -13.63 3.82 0.78
CA LEU A 52 -12.98 4.51 -0.33
C LEU A 52 -13.99 5.33 -1.15
N SER A 53 -15.18 4.77 -1.39
CA SER A 53 -16.27 5.45 -2.12
C SER A 53 -16.80 6.67 -1.36
N GLU A 54 -17.07 6.52 -0.06
CA GLU A 54 -17.52 7.61 0.80
C GLU A 54 -16.46 8.70 0.94
N GLY A 55 -15.19 8.30 1.05
CA GLY A 55 -14.10 9.25 1.11
C GLY A 55 -13.94 10.04 -0.19
N LEU A 56 -14.09 9.43 -1.38
CA LEU A 56 -14.08 10.20 -2.63
C LEU A 56 -15.15 11.30 -2.63
N ALA A 57 -16.38 10.97 -2.23
CA ALA A 57 -17.47 11.94 -2.14
C ALA A 57 -17.22 13.03 -1.09
N THR A 58 -16.54 12.69 0.01
CA THR A 58 -16.26 13.60 1.13
C THR A 58 -15.11 14.55 0.81
N TYR A 59 -14.02 14.04 0.24
CA TYR A 59 -12.79 14.81 -0.02
C TYR A 59 -12.81 15.54 -1.36
N TYR A 60 -13.58 15.04 -2.35
CA TYR A 60 -13.75 15.67 -3.67
C TYR A 60 -15.22 15.96 -3.99
N PRO A 61 -15.90 16.81 -3.20
CA PRO A 61 -17.32 17.13 -3.40
C PRO A 61 -17.60 17.82 -4.75
N ASP A 62 -16.58 18.38 -5.39
CA ASP A 62 -16.62 18.97 -6.74
C ASP A 62 -16.55 17.93 -7.86
N ARG A 63 -16.30 16.65 -7.54
CA ARG A 63 -16.18 15.53 -8.50
C ARG A 63 -17.12 14.36 -8.13
N PRO A 64 -18.44 14.61 -8.05
CA PRO A 64 -19.40 13.60 -7.57
C PRO A 64 -19.44 12.33 -8.44
N ASP A 65 -19.06 12.44 -9.71
CA ASP A 65 -19.10 11.34 -10.69
C ASP A 65 -17.82 10.49 -10.68
N GLU A 66 -16.80 10.82 -9.88
CA GLU A 66 -15.49 10.15 -9.96
C GLU A 66 -15.58 8.65 -9.71
N ALA A 67 -16.33 8.22 -8.69
CA ALA A 67 -16.57 6.80 -8.44
C ALA A 67 -17.34 6.12 -9.59
N SER A 68 -18.32 6.82 -10.18
CA SER A 68 -19.08 6.32 -11.33
C SER A 68 -18.20 6.18 -12.58
N ASN A 69 -17.29 7.14 -12.82
CA ASN A 69 -16.38 7.12 -13.96
C ASN A 69 -15.42 5.92 -13.88
N ILE A 70 -14.90 5.61 -12.70
CA ILE A 70 -14.04 4.44 -12.48
C ILE A 70 -14.79 3.15 -12.79
N ARG A 71 -16.03 3.02 -12.29
CA ARG A 71 -16.89 1.85 -12.56
C ARG A 71 -17.27 1.75 -14.05
N GLN A 72 -17.52 2.88 -14.71
CA GLN A 72 -17.77 2.92 -16.15
C GLN A 72 -16.55 2.48 -16.96
N ALA A 73 -15.34 2.90 -16.57
CA ALA A 73 -14.10 2.49 -17.20
C ALA A 73 -13.90 0.96 -17.11
N PHE A 74 -14.23 0.35 -15.96
CA PHE A 74 -14.24 -1.12 -15.83
C PHE A 74 -15.12 -1.79 -16.90
N HIS A 75 -16.36 -1.34 -17.06
CA HIS A 75 -17.28 -1.92 -18.06
C HIS A 75 -16.80 -1.74 -19.50
N GLN A 76 -16.08 -0.65 -19.81
CA GLN A 76 -15.52 -0.43 -21.14
C GLN A 76 -14.34 -1.37 -21.42
N LEU A 77 -13.56 -1.73 -20.40
CA LEU A 77 -12.41 -2.64 -20.53
C LEU A 77 -12.80 -4.13 -20.53
N GLN A 78 -13.95 -4.49 -19.96
CA GLN A 78 -14.36 -5.87 -19.74
C GLN A 78 -15.05 -6.51 -20.96
N ILE A 79 -14.53 -7.64 -21.50
CA ILE A 79 -15.31 -8.70 -22.20
C ILE A 79 -14.57 -10.06 -22.17
N PRO A 80 -15.05 -11.11 -21.46
CA PRO A 80 -15.85 -11.14 -20.22
C PRO A 80 -15.02 -10.75 -18.97
N ALA A 81 -13.71 -10.56 -19.13
CA ALA A 81 -12.79 -10.01 -18.15
C ALA A 81 -12.07 -8.79 -18.75
N ILE A 82 -11.32 -8.03 -17.94
CA ILE A 82 -10.46 -6.96 -18.46
C ILE A 82 -9.45 -7.60 -19.42
N SER A 83 -9.60 -7.33 -20.71
CA SER A 83 -8.65 -7.82 -21.71
C SER A 83 -7.38 -6.97 -21.67
N LYS A 84 -6.22 -7.63 -21.69
CA LYS A 84 -4.91 -6.96 -21.76
C LYS A 84 -4.87 -5.98 -22.94
N GLU A 85 -5.38 -6.37 -24.09
CA GLU A 85 -5.38 -5.58 -25.32
C GLU A 85 -6.16 -4.26 -25.15
N ARG A 86 -7.34 -4.27 -24.51
CA ARG A 86 -8.11 -3.03 -24.25
C ARG A 86 -7.47 -2.16 -23.19
N PHE A 87 -6.91 -2.75 -22.14
CA PHE A 87 -6.19 -1.97 -21.13
C PHE A 87 -5.03 -1.22 -21.79
N GLU A 88 -4.21 -1.93 -22.58
CA GLU A 88 -3.11 -1.31 -23.29
C GLU A 88 -3.58 -0.27 -24.32
N SER A 89 -4.67 -0.55 -25.03
CA SER A 89 -5.25 0.40 -26.00
C SER A 89 -5.74 1.67 -25.31
N ALA A 90 -6.43 1.56 -24.17
CA ALA A 90 -6.88 2.72 -23.41
C ALA A 90 -5.71 3.59 -22.91
N ILE A 91 -4.60 2.97 -22.48
CA ILE A 91 -3.38 3.69 -22.11
C ILE A 91 -2.78 4.38 -23.34
N ARG A 92 -2.60 3.65 -24.45
CA ARG A 92 -2.05 4.21 -25.71
C ARG A 92 -2.89 5.35 -26.27
N GLU A 93 -4.22 5.25 -26.21
CA GLU A 93 -5.15 6.29 -26.69
C GLU A 93 -5.06 7.57 -25.85
N LYS A 94 -4.84 7.45 -24.54
CA LYS A 94 -4.70 8.60 -23.63
C LYS A 94 -3.32 9.24 -23.67
N PHE A 95 -2.30 8.50 -24.13
CA PHE A 95 -0.92 8.96 -24.27
C PHE A 95 -0.40 8.70 -25.71
N PRO A 96 -1.00 9.35 -26.73
CA PRO A 96 -0.62 9.13 -28.11
C PRO A 96 0.81 9.58 -28.37
N GLY A 97 1.59 8.75 -29.07
CA GLY A 97 2.97 9.07 -29.47
C GLY A 97 4.07 8.65 -28.47
N GLN A 98 3.74 8.39 -27.20
CA GLN A 98 4.71 8.01 -26.16
C GLN A 98 4.82 6.49 -25.97
N VAL A 99 3.70 5.75 -26.02
CA VAL A 99 3.61 4.35 -25.58
C VAL A 99 3.99 3.32 -26.68
N SER A 100 4.71 3.74 -27.72
CA SER A 100 4.62 3.08 -29.02
C SER A 100 5.11 1.62 -29.12
N THR A 101 5.91 1.07 -28.17
CA THR A 101 6.46 -0.29 -28.34
C THR A 101 6.70 -1.13 -27.08
N ASP A 102 6.61 -0.59 -25.87
CA ASP A 102 7.00 -1.37 -24.68
C ASP A 102 5.84 -2.22 -24.12
N THR A 103 5.64 -3.39 -24.74
CA THR A 103 4.66 -4.39 -24.28
C THR A 103 5.00 -4.95 -22.89
N THR A 104 6.27 -4.89 -22.47
CA THR A 104 6.70 -5.39 -21.16
C THR A 104 6.35 -4.40 -20.05
N GLY A 105 6.61 -3.11 -20.26
CA GLY A 105 6.21 -2.04 -19.34
C GLY A 105 4.69 -1.96 -19.20
N LEU A 106 3.95 -2.11 -20.30
CA LEU A 106 2.49 -2.15 -20.27
C LEU A 106 1.94 -3.37 -19.52
N ALA A 107 2.56 -4.54 -19.70
CA ALA A 107 2.21 -5.73 -18.92
C ALA A 107 2.47 -5.51 -17.42
N ALA A 108 3.56 -4.84 -17.05
CA ALA A 108 3.85 -4.49 -15.67
C ALA A 108 2.77 -3.58 -15.04
N LEU A 109 2.21 -2.63 -15.80
CA LEU A 109 1.09 -1.81 -15.33
C LEU A 109 -0.16 -2.66 -15.04
N ILE A 110 -0.43 -3.69 -15.84
CA ILE A 110 -1.54 -4.61 -15.60
C ILE A 110 -1.31 -5.41 -14.31
N ASP A 111 -0.09 -5.91 -14.10
CA ASP A 111 0.26 -6.66 -12.89
C ASP A 111 0.11 -5.79 -11.63
N ILE A 112 0.54 -4.52 -11.72
CA ILE A 112 0.33 -3.50 -10.69
C ILE A 112 -1.17 -3.34 -10.38
N LEU A 113 -2.01 -3.16 -11.40
CA LEU A 113 -3.46 -3.04 -11.22
C LEU A 113 -4.06 -4.28 -10.56
N ILE A 114 -3.71 -5.46 -11.05
CA ILE A 114 -4.23 -6.75 -10.56
C ILE A 114 -3.88 -6.97 -9.09
N TRP A 115 -2.64 -6.70 -8.71
CA TRP A 115 -2.22 -6.84 -7.33
C TRP A 115 -2.98 -5.90 -6.39
N HIS A 116 -3.12 -4.62 -6.76
CA HIS A 116 -3.87 -3.64 -5.96
C HIS A 116 -5.37 -3.96 -5.87
N ALA A 117 -5.94 -4.64 -6.87
CA ALA A 117 -7.34 -5.07 -6.85
C ALA A 117 -7.60 -6.15 -5.78
N ALA A 118 -6.59 -6.99 -5.50
CA ALA A 118 -6.62 -8.03 -4.48
C ALA A 118 -6.14 -7.56 -3.09
N PHE A 119 -5.53 -6.38 -2.99
CA PHE A 119 -5.00 -5.88 -1.72
C PHE A 119 -6.10 -5.76 -0.64
N PRO A 120 -5.86 -6.21 0.62
CA PRO A 120 -4.61 -6.75 1.18
C PRO A 120 -4.45 -8.28 1.09
N PHE A 121 -5.40 -8.99 0.47
CA PHE A 121 -5.42 -10.44 0.41
C PHE A 121 -4.62 -10.98 -0.80
N PRO A 122 -4.37 -12.31 -0.84
CA PRO A 122 -3.82 -12.94 -2.03
C PRO A 122 -4.75 -12.82 -3.23
N LEU A 123 -4.14 -12.82 -4.41
CA LEU A 123 -4.88 -12.83 -5.67
C LEU A 123 -5.77 -14.06 -5.78
N THR A 124 -7.04 -13.84 -6.11
CA THR A 124 -7.97 -14.92 -6.43
C THR A 124 -7.91 -15.18 -7.93
N CYS A 125 -7.70 -16.42 -8.32
CA CYS A 125 -7.70 -16.83 -9.72
C CYS A 125 -8.95 -17.63 -10.07
N THR A 126 -9.39 -17.53 -11.32
CA THR A 126 -10.40 -18.42 -11.89
C THR A 126 -9.86 -19.85 -12.01
N VAL A 127 -10.74 -20.80 -12.37
CA VAL A 127 -10.34 -22.21 -12.62
C VAL A 127 -9.27 -22.33 -13.71
N SER A 128 -9.23 -21.39 -14.67
CA SER A 128 -8.19 -21.35 -15.72
C SER A 128 -6.87 -20.73 -15.26
N GLY A 129 -6.76 -20.32 -13.99
CA GLY A 129 -5.58 -19.66 -13.43
C GLY A 129 -5.47 -18.18 -13.77
N THR A 130 -6.48 -17.59 -14.41
CA THR A 130 -6.47 -16.15 -14.73
C THR A 130 -6.88 -15.34 -13.50
N PRO A 131 -6.21 -14.20 -13.23
CA PRO A 131 -6.61 -13.29 -12.17
C PRO A 131 -8.07 -12.86 -12.29
N PHE A 132 -8.82 -12.97 -11.20
CA PHE A 132 -10.20 -12.48 -11.14
C PHE A 132 -10.23 -11.03 -10.65
N MET A 133 -10.89 -10.16 -11.41
CA MET A 133 -11.11 -8.76 -11.04
C MET A 133 -12.55 -8.37 -11.41
N ASP A 134 -13.35 -8.07 -10.38
CA ASP A 134 -14.66 -7.46 -10.54
C ASP A 134 -14.58 -5.93 -10.49
N GLU A 135 -15.73 -5.28 -10.63
CA GLU A 135 -15.85 -3.83 -10.65
C GLU A 135 -15.35 -3.18 -9.35
N ASP A 136 -15.69 -3.76 -8.20
CA ASP A 136 -15.26 -3.24 -6.89
C ASP A 136 -13.74 -3.41 -6.72
N ALA A 137 -13.18 -4.52 -7.17
CA ALA A 137 -11.73 -4.75 -7.15
C ALA A 137 -10.98 -3.74 -8.06
N PHE A 138 -11.51 -3.48 -9.26
CA PHE A 138 -10.97 -2.44 -10.12
C PHE A 138 -11.07 -1.05 -9.44
N PHE A 139 -12.23 -0.72 -8.87
CA PHE A 139 -12.44 0.54 -8.16
C PHE A 139 -11.43 0.74 -7.02
N ARG A 140 -11.26 -0.27 -6.15
CA ARG A 140 -10.26 -0.25 -5.07
C ARG A 140 -8.85 -0.03 -5.62
N ALA A 141 -8.47 -0.77 -6.67
CA ALA A 141 -7.16 -0.67 -7.27
C ALA A 141 -6.87 0.75 -7.75
N ILE A 142 -7.81 1.36 -8.47
CA ILE A 142 -7.66 2.74 -8.96
C ILE A 142 -7.55 3.72 -7.79
N CYS A 143 -8.39 3.61 -6.76
CA CYS A 143 -8.30 4.48 -5.58
C CYS A 143 -6.92 4.39 -4.92
N LEU A 144 -6.41 3.18 -4.69
CA LEU A 144 -5.10 2.96 -4.07
C LEU A 144 -3.96 3.50 -4.93
N LEU A 145 -3.97 3.22 -6.23
CA LEU A 145 -2.92 3.65 -7.17
C LEU A 145 -2.91 5.16 -7.40
N THR A 146 -4.06 5.80 -7.25
CA THR A 146 -4.18 7.27 -7.34
C THR A 146 -3.97 7.99 -6.02
N ARG A 147 -3.85 7.22 -4.91
CA ARG A 147 -3.74 7.68 -3.52
C ARG A 147 -4.99 8.41 -3.02
N ASP A 148 -6.14 8.09 -3.59
CA ASP A 148 -7.42 8.66 -3.21
C ASP A 148 -8.18 7.74 -2.25
N PRO A 149 -8.91 8.29 -1.27
CA PRO A 149 -9.30 9.69 -1.13
C PRO A 149 -8.41 10.48 -0.15
N THR A 150 -7.09 10.25 -0.14
CA THR A 150 -6.20 11.06 0.71
C THR A 150 -5.90 12.38 0.00
N PRO A 151 -6.13 13.55 0.61
CA PRO A 151 -5.69 14.80 0.03
C PRO A 151 -4.16 14.73 -0.15
N ARG A 152 -3.67 14.93 -1.38
CA ARG A 152 -2.24 15.12 -1.61
C ARG A 152 -1.83 16.45 -0.97
N TYR A 153 -1.43 16.43 0.30
CA TYR A 153 -0.91 17.62 0.99
C TYR A 153 0.47 18.04 0.51
N GLY A 154 1.06 17.31 -0.44
CA GLY A 154 2.31 17.66 -1.09
C GLY A 154 2.69 16.60 -2.12
N PRO A 155 3.74 16.87 -2.91
CA PRO A 155 4.30 15.90 -3.84
C PRO A 155 4.99 14.73 -3.13
N SER A 156 5.18 14.82 -1.80
CA SER A 156 5.89 13.85 -0.98
C SER A 156 5.01 12.98 -0.06
N PHE A 157 5.37 11.70 0.12
CA PHE A 157 5.20 10.90 1.31
C PHE A 157 5.66 11.72 2.52
N SER A 158 4.68 12.19 3.28
CA SER A 158 4.91 12.62 4.66
C SER A 158 5.37 11.43 5.49
N SER A 159 6.06 11.69 6.61
CA SER A 159 6.28 10.69 7.65
C SER A 159 4.97 9.97 8.01
N ALA A 160 5.04 8.66 8.26
CA ALA A 160 3.88 7.82 8.57
C ALA A 160 3.04 8.43 9.72
N ALA A 161 1.83 8.92 9.41
CA ALA A 161 0.98 9.52 10.42
C ALA A 161 0.15 8.44 11.13
N HIS A 162 0.48 8.16 12.40
CA HIS A 162 -0.21 7.15 13.20
C HIS A 162 -1.50 7.70 13.84
N ARG A 163 -2.54 6.86 13.93
CA ARG A 163 -3.70 7.12 14.80
C ARG A 163 -3.32 6.70 16.22
N LEU A 164 -3.31 7.65 17.13
CA LEU A 164 -2.85 7.47 18.49
C LEU A 164 -4.00 7.51 19.49
N HIS A 165 -3.86 6.74 20.55
CA HIS A 165 -4.75 6.75 21.69
C HIS A 165 -3.97 6.87 22.99
N THR A 166 -4.40 7.73 23.90
CA THR A 166 -3.84 7.74 25.26
C THR A 166 -4.03 6.37 25.91
N GLY A 167 -2.99 5.89 26.59
CA GLY A 167 -3.00 4.62 27.31
C GLY A 167 -1.70 4.41 28.05
N THR A 168 -1.54 3.22 28.62
CA THR A 168 -0.33 2.86 29.35
C THR A 168 0.32 1.61 28.77
N TRP A 169 1.62 1.51 28.97
CA TRP A 169 2.39 0.30 28.71
C TRP A 169 3.14 -0.06 29.98
N GLY A 170 2.55 -0.96 30.77
CA GLY A 170 2.92 -1.19 32.17
C GLY A 170 2.86 0.10 33.00
N SER A 171 4.00 0.55 33.53
CA SER A 171 4.09 1.79 34.33
C SER A 171 4.32 3.06 33.50
N HIS A 172 4.40 2.94 32.18
CA HIS A 172 4.66 4.08 31.30
C HIS A 172 3.35 4.68 30.79
N ASP A 173 3.19 5.99 30.94
CA ASP A 173 2.10 6.75 30.33
C ASP A 173 2.51 7.22 28.93
N GLY A 174 1.60 7.15 27.96
CA GLY A 174 1.89 7.55 26.58
C GLY A 174 0.74 7.30 25.61
N TRP A 175 1.10 6.91 24.40
CA TRP A 175 0.17 6.72 23.28
C TRP A 175 0.31 5.34 22.67
N LEU A 176 -0.79 4.59 22.71
CA LEU A 176 -0.97 3.35 21.96
C LEU A 176 -1.24 3.66 20.49
N VAL A 177 -0.62 2.92 19.59
CA VAL A 177 -0.83 3.04 18.14
C VAL A 177 -2.09 2.26 17.76
N GLY A 178 -3.17 2.98 17.52
CA GLY A 178 -4.47 2.43 17.09
C GLY A 178 -4.51 2.03 15.63
N ALA A 179 -3.84 2.80 14.76
CA ALA A 179 -3.62 2.45 13.36
C ALA A 179 -2.24 2.94 12.91
N ARG A 180 -1.54 2.11 12.13
CA ARG A 180 -0.20 2.42 11.62
C ARG A 180 -0.31 3.33 10.40
N GLY A 181 0.46 4.42 10.36
CA GLY A 181 0.62 5.19 9.12
C GLY A 181 1.48 4.41 8.12
N LYS A 182 1.24 4.62 6.84
CA LYS A 182 2.03 4.05 5.74
C LYS A 182 3.01 5.09 5.19
N ASP A 183 4.17 4.64 4.74
CA ASP A 183 5.21 5.51 4.17
C ASP A 183 5.69 5.05 2.79
N GLY A 184 6.79 5.64 2.31
CA GLY A 184 7.38 5.27 1.03
C GLY A 184 7.91 3.83 0.98
N GLN A 185 8.34 3.24 2.10
CA GLN A 185 8.77 1.84 2.13
C GLN A 185 7.59 0.89 1.93
N ASP A 186 6.43 1.20 2.53
CA ASP A 186 5.19 0.45 2.28
C ASP A 186 4.79 0.50 0.80
N PHE A 187 4.85 1.69 0.19
CA PHE A 187 4.58 1.81 -1.25
C PHE A 187 5.56 0.97 -2.09
N ARG A 188 6.87 1.00 -1.79
CA ARG A 188 7.85 0.18 -2.50
C ARG A 188 7.60 -1.31 -2.29
N ARG A 189 7.16 -1.72 -1.10
CA ARG A 189 6.79 -3.11 -0.81
C ARG A 189 5.58 -3.56 -1.64
N TYR A 190 4.59 -2.70 -1.80
CA TYR A 190 3.42 -2.97 -2.65
C TYR A 190 3.82 -3.08 -4.12
N LEU A 191 4.64 -2.14 -4.59
CA LEU A 191 5.18 -2.17 -5.95
C LEU A 191 6.01 -3.43 -6.19
N PHE A 192 6.90 -3.78 -5.28
CA PHE A 192 7.69 -5.01 -5.35
C PHE A 192 6.80 -6.24 -5.46
N ARG A 193 5.83 -6.40 -4.55
CA ARG A 193 4.90 -7.54 -4.57
C ARG A 193 4.06 -7.61 -5.85
N SER A 194 3.73 -6.46 -6.43
CA SER A 194 2.96 -6.42 -7.66
C SER A 194 3.76 -6.84 -8.91
N LEU A 195 5.09 -6.75 -8.85
CA LEU A 195 5.97 -7.06 -9.98
C LEU A 195 6.73 -8.38 -9.81
N ALA A 196 6.89 -8.84 -8.57
CA ALA A 196 7.75 -9.95 -8.22
C ALA A 196 7.13 -11.32 -8.52
N GLU A 197 8.01 -12.28 -8.75
CA GLU A 197 7.70 -13.68 -9.03
C GLU A 197 8.40 -14.57 -7.98
N PRO A 198 7.84 -15.74 -7.63
CA PRO A 198 8.48 -16.67 -6.71
C PRO A 198 9.84 -17.14 -7.22
N MET A 199 10.86 -17.06 -6.38
CA MET A 199 12.18 -17.61 -6.67
C MET A 199 12.10 -19.15 -6.72
N GLY A 200 12.56 -19.75 -7.81
CA GLY A 200 12.59 -21.20 -7.96
C GLY A 200 13.43 -21.88 -6.86
N SER A 201 12.74 -22.60 -5.97
CA SER A 201 13.18 -23.70 -5.07
C SER A 201 14.55 -23.69 -4.35
N GLN A 202 15.35 -22.62 -4.30
CA GLN A 202 16.74 -22.72 -3.80
C GLN A 202 17.16 -21.85 -2.61
N ALA A 203 16.29 -21.01 -2.05
CA ALA A 203 16.57 -20.37 -0.76
C ALA A 203 15.28 -19.88 -0.14
N VAL A 204 14.52 -20.77 0.51
CA VAL A 204 13.54 -20.28 1.49
C VAL A 204 14.37 -19.76 2.65
N ALA A 205 14.33 -18.45 2.91
CA ALA A 205 14.99 -17.92 4.08
C ALA A 205 14.42 -18.62 5.32
N ASP A 206 15.29 -19.13 6.21
CA ASP A 206 14.87 -19.83 7.43
C ASP A 206 14.04 -18.91 8.36
N THR A 207 14.12 -17.59 8.15
CA THR A 207 13.44 -16.57 8.93
C THR A 207 12.54 -15.69 8.05
N PRO A 208 11.23 -15.57 8.35
CA PRO A 208 10.33 -14.67 7.64
C PRO A 208 10.81 -13.21 7.73
N THR A 209 10.60 -12.44 6.66
CA THR A 209 10.90 -11.01 6.64
C THR A 209 10.06 -10.29 7.69
N LYS A 210 10.73 -9.44 8.48
CA LYS A 210 10.11 -8.67 9.55
C LYS A 210 10.02 -7.19 9.21
N ILE A 211 8.91 -6.56 9.57
CA ILE A 211 8.68 -5.13 9.46
C ILE A 211 8.58 -4.54 10.87
N PRO A 212 9.38 -3.51 11.21
CA PRO A 212 9.29 -2.85 12.49
C PRO A 212 7.99 -2.03 12.56
N VAL A 213 7.07 -2.41 13.43
CA VAL A 213 5.78 -1.72 13.60
C VAL A 213 5.73 -0.99 14.94
N PRO A 214 5.50 0.33 14.95
CA PRO A 214 5.24 1.08 16.17
C PRO A 214 4.02 0.56 16.94
N ARG A 215 4.16 0.41 18.26
CA ARG A 215 3.11 -0.04 19.18
C ARG A 215 2.74 1.00 20.23
N PHE A 216 3.76 1.66 20.77
CA PHE A 216 3.57 2.64 21.82
C PHE A 216 4.58 3.76 21.69
N ILE A 217 4.16 4.98 21.99
CA ILE A 217 5.00 6.17 21.95
C ILE A 217 4.92 6.86 23.31
N MET A 218 6.05 7.25 23.88
CA MET A 218 6.10 7.97 25.16
C MET A 218 7.16 9.06 25.14
N TYR A 219 6.98 10.05 26.01
CA TYR A 219 7.99 11.06 26.28
C TYR A 219 8.82 10.63 27.49
N GLN A 220 10.14 10.59 27.34
CA GLN A 220 11.07 10.46 28.45
C GLN A 220 11.74 11.81 28.69
N TYR A 221 11.58 12.35 29.90
CA TYR A 221 12.36 13.53 30.31
C TYR A 221 13.82 13.13 30.47
N ARG A 222 14.71 13.86 29.80
CA ARG A 222 16.16 13.71 29.98
C ARG A 222 16.61 14.44 31.25
N GLU A 223 17.83 14.16 31.69
CA GLU A 223 18.42 14.87 32.83
C GLU A 223 18.47 16.38 32.55
N PRO A 224 18.35 17.24 33.58
CA PRO A 224 18.18 18.68 33.41
C PRO A 224 19.38 19.41 32.76
N ASP A 225 20.53 18.74 32.63
CA ASP A 225 21.73 19.29 31.97
C ASP A 225 21.72 19.12 30.44
N ASP A 226 20.71 18.43 29.87
CA ASP A 226 20.56 18.30 28.42
C ASP A 226 19.82 19.51 27.82
N ASP A 227 20.34 20.04 26.70
CA ASP A 227 19.73 21.15 25.94
C ASP A 227 18.30 20.83 25.44
N GLU A 228 17.99 19.53 25.29
CA GLU A 228 16.68 19.00 24.93
C GLU A 228 16.07 18.22 26.12
N PRO A 229 15.09 18.81 26.84
CA PRO A 229 14.60 18.23 28.10
C PRO A 229 13.73 16.98 27.90
N CYS A 230 13.38 16.62 26.66
CA CYS A 230 12.43 15.57 26.37
C CYS A 230 12.83 14.79 25.12
N GLN A 231 12.81 13.46 25.21
CA GLN A 231 13.03 12.55 24.10
C GLN A 231 11.78 11.72 23.85
N ILE A 232 11.42 11.55 22.57
CA ILE A 232 10.36 10.62 22.16
C ILE A 232 10.95 9.22 22.07
N ILE A 233 10.29 8.26 22.72
CA ILE A 233 10.61 6.84 22.62
C ILE A 233 9.44 6.13 21.96
N THR A 234 9.74 5.41 20.89
CA THR A 234 8.79 4.50 20.25
C THR A 234 9.16 3.06 20.54
N VAL A 235 8.24 2.33 21.15
CA VAL A 235 8.31 0.88 21.30
C VAL A 235 7.75 0.26 20.03
N LYS A 236 8.55 -0.60 19.39
CA LYS A 236 8.19 -1.31 18.16
C LYS A 236 8.12 -2.81 18.37
N VAL A 237 7.38 -3.48 17.50
CA VAL A 237 7.35 -4.94 17.39
C VAL A 237 7.69 -5.32 15.95
N ASP A 238 8.61 -6.27 15.80
CA ASP A 238 9.00 -6.81 14.50
C ASP A 238 7.95 -7.85 14.06
N GLU A 239 7.04 -7.42 13.20
CA GLU A 239 5.95 -8.25 12.70
C GLU A 239 6.32 -8.99 11.42
N GLU A 240 5.71 -10.15 11.21
CA GLU A 240 5.82 -10.82 9.92
C GLU A 240 5.14 -10.01 8.81
N GLU A 241 5.91 -9.71 7.77
CA GLU A 241 5.52 -8.82 6.69
C GLU A 241 4.17 -9.22 6.05
N ARG A 242 3.91 -10.52 5.88
CA ARG A 242 2.69 -11.06 5.24
C ARG A 242 1.39 -10.74 5.99
N SER A 243 1.50 -10.27 7.23
CA SER A 243 0.35 -9.95 8.08
C SER A 243 0.15 -8.44 8.30
N VAL A 244 1.14 -7.62 7.98
CA VAL A 244 1.15 -6.19 8.33
C VAL A 244 0.01 -5.45 7.63
N ASP A 245 -0.15 -5.67 6.33
CA ASP A 245 -1.16 -4.97 5.52
C ASP A 245 -2.58 -5.36 5.89
N LEU A 246 -2.77 -6.64 6.25
CA LEU A 246 -4.07 -7.13 6.66
C LEU A 246 -4.48 -6.51 8.00
N GLN A 247 -3.57 -6.43 8.97
CA GLN A 247 -3.84 -5.74 10.24
C GLN A 247 -4.05 -4.23 10.04
N ASP A 248 -3.26 -3.58 9.17
CA ASP A 248 -3.42 -2.17 8.84
C ASP A 248 -4.85 -1.90 8.34
N ILE A 249 -5.29 -2.64 7.31
CA ILE A 249 -6.64 -2.49 6.74
C ILE A 249 -7.74 -2.80 7.75
N LEU A 250 -7.57 -3.83 8.59
CA LEU A 250 -8.56 -4.15 9.62
C LEU A 250 -8.69 -3.04 10.68
N SER A 251 -7.57 -2.42 11.06
CA SER A 251 -7.53 -1.33 12.05
C SER A 251 -7.99 0.02 11.49
N GLU A 252 -7.80 0.25 10.19
CA GLU A 252 -8.26 1.44 9.50
C GLU A 252 -9.78 1.41 9.28
N TYR A 253 -10.33 0.22 8.95
CA TYR A 253 -11.73 0.01 8.57
C TYR A 253 -12.41 -1.07 9.44
N PRO A 254 -12.59 -0.81 10.76
CA PRO A 254 -13.24 -1.74 11.65
C PRO A 254 -14.70 -1.99 11.24
N PRO A 255 -15.29 -3.16 11.56
CA PRO A 255 -16.68 -3.46 11.25
C PRO A 255 -17.71 -2.50 11.81
N GLU A 256 -17.44 -2.00 13.01
CA GLU A 256 -18.31 -1.09 13.73
C GLU A 256 -17.49 0.16 14.05
N VAL A 257 -18.04 1.31 13.69
CA VAL A 257 -17.53 2.62 14.08
C VAL A 257 -18.61 3.22 14.98
N ASP A 258 -18.64 2.82 16.24
CA ASP A 258 -19.48 3.52 17.21
C ASP A 258 -18.73 4.82 17.58
N PRO A 259 -19.28 6.01 17.27
CA PRO A 259 -18.61 7.28 17.60
C PRO A 259 -18.42 7.49 19.10
N LEU A 260 -19.11 6.72 19.96
CA LEU A 260 -18.98 6.76 21.42
C LEU A 260 -17.88 5.83 21.95
N THR A 261 -17.46 4.81 21.19
CA THR A 261 -16.36 3.91 21.58
C THR A 261 -15.12 4.17 20.72
N ALA A 262 -13.95 3.98 21.31
CA ALA A 262 -12.72 4.04 20.53
C ALA A 262 -12.59 2.75 19.71
N ASN A 263 -12.26 2.86 18.43
CA ASN A 263 -11.95 1.70 17.59
C ASN A 263 -10.90 0.79 18.26
N PRO A 264 -10.96 -0.53 18.05
CA PRO A 264 -9.95 -1.45 18.56
C PRO A 264 -8.55 -1.07 18.12
N LEU A 265 -7.58 -1.29 19.00
CA LEU A 265 -6.16 -1.12 18.66
C LEU A 265 -5.75 -2.08 17.55
N ARG A 266 -4.88 -1.63 16.65
CA ARG A 266 -4.34 -2.44 15.54
C ARG A 266 -3.86 -3.81 15.98
N GLU A 267 -3.12 -3.86 17.07
CA GLU A 267 -2.57 -5.11 17.59
C GLU A 267 -3.66 -6.13 17.90
N ALA A 268 -4.85 -5.73 18.37
CA ALA A 268 -5.92 -6.66 18.71
C ALA A 268 -6.37 -7.51 17.52
N TYR A 269 -6.13 -7.06 16.29
CA TYR A 269 -6.43 -7.82 15.07
C TYR A 269 -5.54 -9.05 14.85
N TRP A 270 -4.49 -9.27 15.65
CA TRP A 270 -3.71 -10.51 15.59
C TRP A 270 -4.60 -11.76 15.78
N VAL A 271 -5.67 -11.67 16.59
CA VAL A 271 -6.60 -12.80 16.84
C VAL A 271 -7.39 -13.22 15.60
N ALA A 272 -7.54 -12.32 14.63
CA ALA A 272 -8.25 -12.60 13.39
C ALA A 272 -7.37 -13.21 12.30
N LEU A 273 -6.04 -13.12 12.43
CA LEU A 273 -5.12 -13.43 11.34
C LEU A 273 -5.14 -14.89 10.92
N ASP A 274 -5.39 -15.82 11.84
CA ASP A 274 -5.45 -17.26 11.51
C ASP A 274 -6.72 -17.63 10.74
N SER A 275 -7.75 -16.78 10.79
CA SER A 275 -9.02 -16.98 10.09
C SER A 275 -9.06 -16.37 8.69
N LEU A 276 -7.99 -15.70 8.26
CA LEU A 276 -7.95 -14.90 7.04
C LEU A 276 -6.84 -15.37 6.09
N PRO A 277 -7.05 -15.32 4.77
CA PRO A 277 -6.00 -15.58 3.79
C PRO A 277 -4.82 -14.61 3.95
N ARG A 278 -3.60 -15.12 3.89
CA ARG A 278 -2.36 -14.33 3.91
C ARG A 278 -1.57 -14.53 2.63
N GLN A 279 -0.71 -13.58 2.30
CA GLN A 279 0.18 -13.69 1.14
C GLN A 279 0.94 -15.02 1.20
N PRO A 280 1.04 -15.79 0.10
CA PRO A 280 1.66 -17.12 0.13
C PRO A 280 3.17 -17.03 0.36
N HIS A 281 3.81 -16.07 -0.30
CA HIS A 281 5.26 -15.89 -0.32
C HIS A 281 5.72 -14.73 0.56
N ASP A 282 6.77 -14.97 1.33
CA ASP A 282 7.52 -13.92 2.02
C ASP A 282 8.32 -13.07 1.03
N LEU A 283 8.69 -11.84 1.39
CA LEU A 283 9.50 -10.99 0.51
C LEU A 283 10.85 -11.62 0.14
N ALA A 284 11.44 -12.42 1.04
CA ALA A 284 12.69 -13.11 0.79
C ALA A 284 12.58 -14.23 -0.26
N GLU A 285 11.36 -14.71 -0.54
CA GLU A 285 11.08 -15.75 -1.53
C GLU A 285 10.74 -15.17 -2.92
N LEU A 286 10.75 -13.84 -3.06
CA LEU A 286 10.28 -13.13 -4.22
C LEU A 286 11.43 -12.38 -4.91
N SER A 287 11.34 -12.25 -6.22
CA SER A 287 12.26 -11.40 -6.99
C SER A 287 11.58 -10.78 -8.20
N VAL A 288 11.98 -9.56 -8.56
CA VAL A 288 11.45 -8.85 -9.72
C VAL A 288 12.38 -9.08 -10.92
N PRO A 289 11.89 -9.53 -12.08
CA PRO A 289 12.69 -9.57 -13.30
C PRO A 289 13.18 -8.17 -13.66
N THR A 290 14.50 -8.00 -13.73
CA THR A 290 15.15 -6.69 -13.94
C THR A 290 14.71 -6.05 -15.25
N ALA A 291 14.56 -6.85 -16.32
CA ALA A 291 14.03 -6.37 -17.60
C ALA A 291 12.63 -5.77 -17.50
N LYS A 292 11.76 -6.36 -16.66
CA LYS A 292 10.40 -5.86 -16.42
C LYS A 292 10.40 -4.54 -15.67
N LEU A 293 11.28 -4.41 -14.67
CA LEU A 293 11.47 -3.16 -13.93
C LEU A 293 12.02 -2.04 -14.83
N ILE A 294 13.04 -2.32 -15.63
CA ILE A 294 13.60 -1.36 -16.60
C ILE A 294 12.51 -0.88 -17.58
N SER A 295 11.73 -1.82 -18.12
CA SER A 295 10.64 -1.51 -19.07
C SER A 295 9.56 -0.64 -18.43
N LEU A 296 9.19 -0.93 -17.18
CA LEU A 296 8.26 -0.09 -16.42
C LEU A 296 8.81 1.32 -16.21
N LEU A 297 10.06 1.47 -15.77
CA LEU A 297 10.66 2.78 -15.51
C LEU A 297 10.76 3.63 -16.77
N LYS A 298 11.15 3.02 -17.91
CA LYS A 298 11.16 3.67 -19.23
C LYS A 298 9.77 4.12 -19.64
N LEU A 299 8.77 3.24 -19.51
CA LEU A 299 7.39 3.59 -19.80
C LEU A 299 6.89 4.74 -18.93
N LEU A 300 7.18 4.73 -17.62
CA LEU A 300 6.78 5.82 -16.72
C LEU A 300 7.47 7.14 -17.09
N TYR A 301 8.74 7.09 -17.48
CA TYR A 301 9.47 8.25 -18.00
C TYR A 301 8.82 8.81 -19.27
N ASP A 302 8.54 7.96 -20.26
CA ASP A 302 7.94 8.36 -21.54
C ASP A 302 6.56 9.01 -21.32
N LEU A 303 5.83 8.58 -20.29
CA LEU A 303 4.52 9.10 -19.89
C LEU A 303 4.59 10.37 -19.02
N GLU A 304 5.76 10.72 -18.48
CA GLU A 304 5.96 11.93 -17.68
C GLU A 304 6.26 13.19 -18.53
N ASP A 305 6.99 13.06 -19.64
CA ASP A 305 7.65 14.16 -20.40
C ASP A 305 6.72 15.24 -21.01
N GLU A 306 5.40 15.12 -20.86
CA GLU A 306 4.45 16.22 -21.11
C GLU A 306 3.93 16.90 -19.83
N ALA A 307 4.71 16.90 -18.73
CA ALA A 307 4.41 17.81 -17.63
C ALA A 307 4.54 19.27 -18.13
N PRO A 308 3.55 20.15 -17.91
CA PRO A 308 3.56 21.51 -18.42
C PRO A 308 4.82 22.26 -17.96
N SER A 309 5.72 22.52 -18.91
CA SER A 309 6.71 23.59 -18.97
C SER A 309 7.25 24.07 -17.61
N GLY A 310 8.32 23.44 -17.11
CA GLY A 310 9.07 23.98 -15.95
C GLY A 310 9.91 22.96 -15.19
N GLU A 311 9.59 21.67 -15.31
CA GLU A 311 10.30 20.57 -14.64
C GLU A 311 11.20 19.79 -15.61
N GLU A 312 11.85 20.47 -16.56
CA GLU A 312 12.76 19.87 -17.57
C GLU A 312 13.95 19.09 -16.97
N ALA A 313 14.25 19.26 -15.68
CA ALA A 313 15.33 18.53 -15.00
C ALA A 313 14.89 17.24 -14.33
N VAL A 314 13.58 17.01 -14.15
CA VAL A 314 13.11 15.90 -13.32
C VAL A 314 13.24 14.59 -14.10
N GLY A 315 12.84 14.56 -15.38
CA GLY A 315 12.98 13.46 -16.35
C GLY A 315 14.14 12.47 -16.11
N ALA A 316 15.37 13.00 -16.11
CA ALA A 316 16.61 12.24 -16.26
C ALA A 316 16.82 11.13 -15.22
N ASP A 317 16.23 11.23 -14.01
CA ASP A 317 16.54 10.29 -12.93
C ASP A 317 15.95 8.88 -13.14
N LEU A 318 14.72 8.75 -13.66
CA LEU A 318 14.13 7.40 -13.91
C LEU A 318 14.91 6.64 -14.99
N MET A 319 15.39 7.35 -16.01
CA MET A 319 16.24 6.77 -17.05
C MET A 319 17.63 6.43 -16.53
N THR A 320 18.17 7.24 -15.62
CA THR A 320 19.43 6.94 -14.93
C THR A 320 19.28 5.67 -14.10
N LEU A 321 18.20 5.53 -13.33
CA LEU A 321 17.90 4.32 -12.57
C LEU A 321 17.73 3.09 -13.48
N ALA A 322 17.06 3.24 -14.62
CA ALA A 322 16.93 2.16 -15.61
C ALA A 322 18.30 1.75 -16.21
N GLN A 323 19.21 2.70 -16.36
CA GLN A 323 20.57 2.44 -16.84
C GLN A 323 21.41 1.73 -15.77
N GLU A 324 21.32 2.14 -14.51
CA GLU A 324 21.99 1.45 -13.38
C GLU A 324 21.52 0.00 -13.25
N LEU A 325 20.22 -0.24 -13.43
CA LEU A 325 19.63 -1.58 -13.46
C LEU A 325 20.09 -2.44 -14.66
N SER A 326 20.64 -1.84 -15.72
CA SER A 326 21.06 -2.61 -16.90
C SER A 326 22.31 -3.45 -16.63
N ASP A 327 23.10 -3.08 -15.62
CA ASP A 327 24.29 -3.81 -15.18
C ASP A 327 23.97 -4.85 -14.08
N GLU A 328 22.70 -4.99 -13.71
CA GLU A 328 22.26 -5.84 -12.61
C GLU A 328 21.96 -7.30 -13.02
N PRO A 329 21.91 -8.25 -12.06
CA PRO A 329 21.42 -9.60 -12.32
C PRO A 329 20.04 -9.60 -12.97
N SER A 330 19.68 -10.73 -13.60
CA SER A 330 18.39 -10.89 -14.29
C SER A 330 17.17 -10.69 -13.38
N HIS A 331 17.34 -10.87 -12.06
CA HIS A 331 16.31 -10.69 -11.05
C HIS A 331 16.84 -9.90 -9.86
N THR A 332 15.99 -9.04 -9.31
CA THR A 332 16.30 -8.19 -8.16
C THR A 332 15.43 -8.58 -6.97
N GLY A 333 16.05 -8.97 -5.86
CA GLY A 333 15.36 -9.29 -4.60
C GLY A 333 14.99 -8.05 -3.77
N TRP A 334 14.17 -8.23 -2.73
CA TRP A 334 13.57 -7.14 -1.95
C TRP A 334 14.58 -6.10 -1.40
N PRO A 335 15.63 -6.46 -0.63
CA PRO A 335 16.51 -5.46 -0.02
C PRO A 335 17.17 -4.54 -1.06
N LYS A 336 17.49 -5.10 -2.22
CA LYS A 336 18.10 -4.37 -3.33
C LYS A 336 17.07 -3.49 -4.04
N PHE A 337 15.89 -4.01 -4.31
CA PHE A 337 14.79 -3.24 -4.88
C PHE A 337 14.44 -2.02 -4.00
N ASP A 338 14.30 -2.24 -2.69
CA ASP A 338 13.99 -1.19 -1.72
C ASP A 338 15.06 -0.08 -1.74
N ALA A 339 16.35 -0.46 -1.71
CA ALA A 339 17.45 0.48 -1.76
C ALA A 339 17.51 1.28 -3.08
N LEU A 340 17.39 0.61 -4.22
CA LEU A 340 17.48 1.23 -5.54
C LEU A 340 16.36 2.25 -5.79
N LEU A 341 15.13 1.95 -5.36
CA LEU A 341 13.98 2.82 -5.61
C LEU A 341 13.74 3.85 -4.52
N SER A 342 14.47 3.79 -3.40
CA SER A 342 14.26 4.64 -2.22
C SER A 342 14.23 6.14 -2.56
N SER A 343 15.17 6.61 -3.39
CA SER A 343 15.27 8.03 -3.80
C SER A 343 14.24 8.45 -4.85
N GLN A 344 13.67 7.49 -5.60
CA GLN A 344 12.72 7.75 -6.70
C GLN A 344 11.27 7.38 -6.34
N THR A 345 11.01 7.02 -5.08
CA THR A 345 9.73 6.45 -4.62
C THR A 345 8.54 7.35 -4.95
N GLU A 346 8.65 8.64 -4.63
CA GLU A 346 7.60 9.65 -4.91
C GLU A 346 7.25 9.72 -6.37
N ARG A 347 8.30 9.75 -7.18
CA ARG A 347 8.18 10.00 -8.59
C ARG A 347 7.50 8.83 -9.28
N ILE A 348 7.92 7.62 -8.95
CA ILE A 348 7.26 6.40 -9.40
C ILE A 348 5.79 6.39 -8.96
N ALA A 349 5.48 6.77 -7.71
CA ALA A 349 4.10 6.86 -7.22
C ALA A 349 3.27 7.91 -7.98
N ASN A 350 3.85 9.07 -8.28
CA ASN A 350 3.19 10.15 -9.02
C ASN A 350 2.96 9.78 -10.48
N ALA A 351 3.95 9.18 -11.14
CA ALA A 351 3.83 8.66 -12.50
C ALA A 351 2.73 7.61 -12.58
N LEU A 352 2.75 6.59 -11.71
CA LEU A 352 1.71 5.56 -11.66
C LEU A 352 0.33 6.18 -11.43
N SER A 353 0.20 7.10 -10.47
CA SER A 353 -1.06 7.77 -10.23
C SER A 353 -1.56 8.55 -11.44
N ARG A 354 -0.69 9.25 -12.19
CA ARG A 354 -1.07 9.94 -13.43
C ARG A 354 -1.60 8.96 -14.47
N VAL A 355 -0.90 7.84 -14.65
CA VAL A 355 -1.29 6.77 -15.58
C VAL A 355 -2.65 6.18 -15.20
N PHE A 356 -2.88 5.85 -13.94
CA PHE A 356 -4.15 5.26 -13.49
C PHE A 356 -5.28 6.29 -13.35
N SER A 357 -4.98 7.58 -13.27
CA SER A 357 -6.01 8.64 -13.21
C SER A 357 -6.82 8.75 -14.50
N ILE A 358 -6.35 8.20 -15.63
CA ILE A 358 -7.13 8.21 -16.88
C ILE A 358 -8.46 7.49 -16.72
N PHE A 359 -8.53 6.50 -15.81
CA PHE A 359 -9.74 5.72 -15.54
C PHE A 359 -10.74 6.46 -14.65
N LYS A 360 -10.39 7.64 -14.13
CA LYS A 360 -11.28 8.53 -13.37
C LYS A 360 -12.07 9.48 -14.25
N SER A 361 -11.75 9.50 -15.54
CA SER A 361 -12.46 10.25 -16.57
C SER A 361 -13.09 9.28 -17.55
N PRO A 362 -14.17 9.65 -18.24
CA PRO A 362 -14.72 8.83 -19.31
C PRO A 362 -13.62 8.46 -20.32
N LEU A 363 -13.44 7.17 -20.58
CA LEU A 363 -12.62 6.74 -21.72
C LEU A 363 -13.39 7.15 -22.99
N GLY A 364 -12.66 7.65 -23.99
CA GLY A 364 -13.25 7.90 -25.30
C GLY A 364 -13.78 6.61 -25.91
N PRO A 365 -14.40 6.67 -27.10
CA PRO A 365 -14.67 5.45 -27.86
C PRO A 365 -13.35 4.70 -28.07
N VAL A 366 -13.16 3.57 -27.39
CA VAL A 366 -12.01 2.69 -27.60
C VAL A 366 -12.16 2.12 -29.01
N HIS A 367 -11.37 2.62 -29.95
CA HIS A 367 -11.47 2.26 -31.36
C HIS A 367 -10.62 1.01 -31.60
N MET A 368 -11.26 -0.09 -32.02
CA MET A 368 -10.56 -1.29 -32.49
C MET A 368 -10.10 -1.16 -33.94
#